data_AF-A0A3A9T210-F1
#
_entry.id   AF-A0A3A9T210-F1
#
_cell.length_a   1.000
_cell.length_b   1.000
_cell.length_c   1.000
_cell.angle_alpha   90.00
_cell.angle_beta   90.00
_cell.angle_gamma   90.00
#
_symmetry.space_group_name_H-M   'P 1'
#
loop_
_entity.id
_entity.type
_entity.pdbx_description
1 polymer ?
#
loop_
_entity_poly.entity_id
_entity_poly.type
_entity_poly.pdbx_seq_one_letter_code
_entity_poly.pdbx_strand_id
1 'polypeptide(L)'
;MLHLSYVGIAFAAVFYVVFGIAVRLMELSNKGRNKARLWIVVITLCSLIVSNLGAGVLNLMMGRVLWSTVFLILGFFFAAILGHIFMKLHNIKVRIKMRKFMVLFDIVDHYMNEGKTKEEILDYLTKSQKLARKDAINFLNFISDPTNYQFLSDVNDKIREARMLSELK
;
A
#
# COMPACT_ATOMS: atom_id res chain seq x y z
N MET A 1 -26.07 15.08 21.35
CA MET A 1 -25.16 14.85 20.20
C MET A 1 -23.68 15.06 20.54
N LEU A 2 -23.27 16.15 21.21
CA LEU A 2 -21.87 16.37 21.59
C LEU A 2 -21.28 15.23 22.46
N HIS A 3 -22.10 14.71 23.38
CA HIS A 3 -21.75 13.57 24.24
C HIS A 3 -21.45 12.31 23.42
N LEU A 4 -22.12 12.10 22.29
CA LEU A 4 -21.88 10.94 21.42
C LEU A 4 -20.50 11.03 20.76
N SER A 5 -20.10 12.22 20.32
CA SER A 5 -18.76 12.46 19.76
C SER A 5 -17.66 12.23 20.80
N TYR A 6 -17.84 12.69 22.03
CA TYR A 6 -16.86 12.43 23.10
C TYR A 6 -16.78 10.95 23.48
N VAL A 7 -17.92 10.26 23.51
CA VAL A 7 -17.96 8.80 23.69
C VAL A 7 -17.24 8.10 22.53
N GLY A 8 -17.39 8.58 21.29
CA GLY A 8 -16.68 8.04 20.13
C GLY A 8 -15.15 8.19 20.23
N ILE A 9 -14.66 9.31 20.77
CA ILE A 9 -13.23 9.51 21.03
C ILE A 9 -12.73 8.54 22.12
N ALA A 10 -13.45 8.43 23.24
CA ALA A 10 -13.09 7.52 24.32
C ALA A 10 -13.13 6.05 23.87
N PHE A 11 -14.16 5.68 23.09
CA PHE A 11 -14.28 4.37 22.48
C PHE A 11 -13.08 4.05 21.59
N ALA A 12 -12.64 4.97 20.74
CA ALA A 12 -11.49 4.75 19.87
C ALA A 12 -10.21 4.46 20.67
N ALA A 13 -9.98 5.19 21.77
CA ALA A 13 -8.83 4.96 22.65
C ALA A 13 -8.90 3.57 23.31
N VAL A 14 -10.05 3.22 23.89
CA VAL A 14 -10.26 1.90 24.52
C VAL A 14 -10.14 0.77 23.49
N PHE A 15 -10.76 0.94 22.31
CA PHE A 15 -10.70 0.00 21.21
C PHE A 15 -9.25 -0.29 20.80
N TYR A 16 -8.44 0.76 20.60
CA TYR A 16 -7.04 0.61 20.25
C TYR A 16 -6.25 -0.19 21.28
N VAL A 17 -6.44 0.11 22.57
CA VAL A 17 -5.73 -0.57 23.67
C VAL A 17 -6.18 -2.03 23.79
N VAL A 18 -7.48 -2.28 23.88
CA VAL A 18 -8.04 -3.62 24.09
C VAL A 18 -7.70 -4.53 22.92
N PHE A 19 -7.98 -4.10 21.69
CA PHE A 19 -7.68 -4.92 20.51
C PHE A 19 -6.18 -4.99 20.21
N GLY A 20 -5.42 -3.95 20.56
CA GLY A 20 -3.95 -3.98 20.48
C GLY A 20 -3.34 -5.05 21.37
N ILE A 21 -3.83 -5.18 22.60
CA ILE A 21 -3.43 -6.25 23.54
C ILE A 21 -3.94 -7.60 23.04
N ALA A 22 -5.21 -7.71 22.64
CA ALA A 22 -5.80 -8.96 22.16
C ALA A 22 -5.02 -9.54 20.97
N VAL A 23 -4.67 -8.73 19.97
CA VAL A 23 -3.87 -9.19 18.82
C VAL A 23 -2.44 -9.56 19.20
N ARG A 24 -1.91 -9.03 20.31
CA ARG A 24 -0.60 -9.45 20.84
C ARG A 24 -0.67 -10.84 21.47
N LEU A 25 -1.80 -11.19 22.10
CA LEU A 25 -2.01 -12.45 22.81
C LEU A 25 -2.53 -13.59 21.90
N MET A 26 -3.12 -13.26 20.76
CA MET A 26 -3.57 -14.28 19.79
C MET A 26 -2.40 -14.98 19.08
N GLU A 27 -2.54 -16.29 18.92
CA GLU A 27 -1.68 -17.12 18.07
C GLU A 27 -1.97 -16.87 16.58
N LEU A 28 -1.52 -15.72 16.10
CA LEU A 28 -1.56 -15.35 14.69
C LEU A 28 -0.16 -15.48 14.08
N SER A 29 -0.09 -15.92 12.82
CA SER A 29 1.12 -15.79 12.02
C SER A 29 1.60 -14.34 11.98
N ASN A 30 2.91 -14.10 11.84
CA ASN A 30 3.47 -12.74 11.80
C ASN A 30 2.77 -11.85 10.75
N LYS A 31 2.42 -12.42 9.60
CA LYS A 31 1.67 -11.72 8.54
C LYS A 31 0.23 -11.40 8.97
N GLY A 32 -0.46 -12.35 9.60
CA GLY A 32 -1.83 -12.15 10.11
C GLY A 32 -1.88 -11.09 11.21
N ARG A 33 -0.92 -11.15 12.15
CA ARG A 33 -0.79 -10.19 13.26
C ARG A 33 -0.54 -8.77 12.78
N ASN A 34 0.37 -8.59 11.81
CA ASN A 34 0.65 -7.28 11.23
C ASN A 34 -0.55 -6.72 10.45
N LYS A 35 -1.28 -7.57 9.73
CA LYS A 35 -2.53 -7.18 9.06
C LYS A 35 -3.60 -6.75 10.06
N ALA A 36 -3.78 -7.50 11.16
CA ALA A 36 -4.75 -7.17 12.20
C ALA A 36 -4.40 -5.85 12.91
N ARG A 37 -3.12 -5.65 13.27
CA ARG A 37 -2.62 -4.38 13.84
C ARG A 37 -2.90 -3.19 12.94
N LEU A 38 -2.66 -3.34 11.63
CA LEU A 38 -2.94 -2.29 10.66
C LEU A 38 -4.43 -1.94 10.63
N TRP A 39 -5.32 -2.94 10.63
CA TRP A 39 -6.76 -2.71 10.67
C TRP A 39 -7.22 -2.02 11.96
N ILE A 40 -6.68 -2.40 13.12
CA ILE A 40 -6.97 -1.75 14.39
C ILE A 40 -6.60 -0.27 14.33
N VAL A 41 -5.40 0.05 13.82
CA VAL A 41 -4.94 1.44 13.65
C VAL A 41 -5.87 2.21 12.71
N VAL A 42 -6.24 1.62 11.56
CA VAL A 42 -7.14 2.27 10.58
C VAL A 42 -8.50 2.56 11.19
N ILE A 43 -9.13 1.57 11.84
CA ILE A 43 -10.45 1.73 12.46
C ILE A 43 -10.40 2.79 13.57
N THR A 44 -9.36 2.76 14.40
CA THR A 44 -9.15 3.76 15.46
C THR A 44 -9.03 5.17 14.88
N LEU A 45 -8.22 5.35 13.85
CA LEU A 45 -8.05 6.65 13.19
C LEU A 45 -9.36 7.12 12.55
N CYS A 46 -10.10 6.25 11.88
CA CYS A 46 -11.42 6.58 11.33
C CYS A 46 -12.41 7.03 12.41
N SER A 47 -12.50 6.30 13.52
CA SER A 47 -13.36 6.67 14.66
C SER A 47 -12.96 8.01 15.25
N LEU A 48 -11.66 8.28 15.40
CA LEU A 48 -11.16 9.57 15.86
C LEU A 48 -11.50 10.69 14.89
N ILE A 49 -11.33 10.51 13.58
CA ILE A 49 -11.64 11.52 12.55
C ILE A 49 -13.12 11.89 12.62
N VAL A 50 -14.02 10.90 12.52
CA VAL A 50 -15.47 11.15 12.52
C VAL A 50 -15.91 11.81 13.82
N SER A 51 -15.38 11.35 14.95
CA SER A 51 -15.78 11.87 16.27
C SER A 51 -15.23 13.27 16.53
N ASN A 52 -13.98 13.56 16.12
CA ASN A 52 -13.39 14.90 16.25
C ASN A 52 -14.05 15.90 15.28
N LEU A 53 -14.28 15.54 14.03
CA LEU A 53 -14.99 16.41 13.09
C LEU A 53 -16.43 16.68 13.54
N GLY A 54 -17.14 15.65 13.99
CA GLY A 54 -18.48 15.79 14.55
C GLY A 54 -18.50 16.67 15.81
N ALA A 55 -17.56 16.49 16.74
CA ALA A 55 -17.40 17.37 17.90
C ALA A 55 -17.08 18.81 17.50
N GLY A 56 -16.26 19.01 16.47
CA GLY A 56 -15.91 20.33 15.93
C GLY A 56 -17.15 21.06 15.43
N VAL A 57 -17.89 20.45 14.49
CA VAL A 57 -19.12 21.02 13.91
C VAL A 57 -20.15 21.32 15.00
N LEU A 58 -20.39 20.40 15.93
CA LEU A 58 -21.37 20.59 16.99
C LEU A 58 -20.97 21.70 17.97
N ASN A 59 -19.68 21.85 18.30
CA ASN A 59 -19.21 22.97 19.12
C ASN A 59 -19.38 24.31 18.40
N LEU A 60 -19.21 24.35 17.07
CA LEU A 60 -19.45 25.53 16.25
C LEU A 60 -20.92 25.95 16.30
N MET A 61 -21.83 24.98 16.15
CA MET A 61 -23.29 25.22 16.26
C MET A 61 -23.70 25.72 17.66
N MET A 62 -22.95 25.36 18.71
CA MET A 62 -23.19 25.82 20.08
C MET A 62 -22.49 27.15 20.41
N GLY A 63 -21.87 27.83 19.43
CA GLY A 63 -21.15 29.09 19.64
C GLY A 63 -19.79 28.94 20.32
N ARG A 64 -19.31 27.71 20.56
CA ARG A 64 -18.04 27.40 21.23
C ARG A 64 -16.90 27.34 20.22
N VAL A 65 -16.55 28.49 19.65
CA VAL A 65 -15.60 28.61 18.53
C VAL A 65 -14.22 28.03 18.88
N LEU A 66 -13.69 28.31 20.07
CA LEU A 66 -12.37 27.80 20.50
C LEU A 66 -12.32 26.26 20.49
N TRP A 67 -13.31 25.61 21.11
CA TRP A 67 -13.39 24.15 21.15
C TRP A 67 -13.61 23.55 19.77
N SER A 68 -14.45 24.19 18.94
CA SER A 68 -14.64 23.78 17.55
C SER A 68 -13.32 23.73 16.79
N THR A 69 -12.53 24.80 16.84
CA THR A 69 -11.24 24.88 16.14
C THR A 69 -10.29 23.77 16.58
N VAL A 70 -10.18 23.50 17.88
CA VAL A 70 -9.33 22.43 18.42
C VAL A 70 -9.75 21.06 17.87
N PHE A 71 -11.04 20.73 17.93
CA PHE A 71 -11.54 19.43 17.47
C PHE A 71 -11.42 19.28 15.94
N LEU A 72 -11.63 20.34 15.17
CA LEU A 72 -11.43 20.30 13.72
C LEU A 72 -9.96 20.07 13.35
N ILE A 73 -9.02 20.78 13.99
CA ILE A 73 -7.57 20.61 13.76
C ILE A 73 -7.16 19.16 14.07
N LEU A 74 -7.61 18.62 15.22
CA LEU A 74 -7.34 17.22 15.59
C LEU A 74 -7.91 16.24 14.56
N GLY A 75 -9.14 16.45 14.09
CA GLY A 75 -9.75 15.63 13.04
C GLY A 75 -8.95 15.62 11.74
N PHE A 76 -8.53 16.80 11.27
CA PHE A 76 -7.68 16.93 10.07
C PHE A 76 -6.31 16.28 10.26
N PHE A 77 -5.70 16.42 11.43
CA PHE A 77 -4.43 15.79 11.75
C PHE A 77 -4.50 14.26 11.66
N PHE A 78 -5.53 13.64 12.25
CA PHE A 78 -5.74 12.20 12.13
C PHE A 78 -6.02 11.75 10.68
N ALA A 79 -6.74 12.57 9.90
CA ALA A 79 -6.97 12.31 8.49
C ALA A 79 -5.66 12.34 7.67
N ALA A 80 -4.77 13.28 7.95
CA ALA A 80 -3.46 13.37 7.31
C ALA A 80 -2.59 12.14 7.61
N ILE A 81 -2.59 11.67 8.87
CA ILE A 81 -1.89 10.43 9.25
C ILE A 81 -2.46 9.24 8.47
N LEU A 82 -3.79 9.12 8.42
CA LEU A 82 -4.43 8.01 7.71
C LEU A 82 -4.09 8.04 6.21
N GLY A 83 -4.14 9.23 5.59
CA GLY A 83 -3.73 9.42 4.20
C GLY A 83 -2.28 9.00 3.95
N HIS A 84 -1.36 9.35 4.86
CA HIS A 84 0.04 8.94 4.77
C HIS A 84 0.22 7.41 4.84
N ILE A 85 -0.55 6.72 5.69
CA ILE A 85 -0.55 5.25 5.78
C ILE A 85 -1.01 4.63 4.45
N PHE A 86 -2.11 5.13 3.87
CA PHE A 86 -2.61 4.65 2.58
C PHE A 86 -1.61 4.87 1.45
N MET A 87 -0.97 6.03 1.39
CA MET A 87 0.09 6.33 0.41
C MET A 87 1.26 5.35 0.55
N LYS A 88 1.73 5.09 1.77
CA LYS A 88 2.78 4.09 2.01
C LYS A 88 2.38 2.69 1.57
N LEU A 89 1.16 2.25 1.92
CA LEU A 89 0.64 0.94 1.50
C LEU A 89 0.52 0.82 -0.03
N HIS A 90 0.06 1.88 -0.69
CA HIS A 90 -0.02 1.95 -2.13
C HIS A 90 1.38 1.85 -2.76
N ASN A 91 2.34 2.64 -2.28
CA ASN A 91 3.72 2.61 -2.77
C ASN A 91 4.37 1.23 -2.58
N ILE A 92 4.09 0.53 -1.48
CA ILE A 92 4.56 -0.85 -1.28
C ILE A 92 3.95 -1.80 -2.32
N LYS A 93 2.63 -1.72 -2.56
CA LYS A 93 1.97 -2.55 -3.57
C LYS A 93 2.52 -2.28 -4.97
N VAL A 94 2.70 -1.02 -5.34
CA VAL A 94 3.28 -0.61 -6.63
C VAL A 94 4.70 -1.14 -6.75
N ARG A 95 5.54 -0.98 -5.71
CA ARG A 95 6.92 -1.51 -5.70
C ARG A 95 6.96 -3.02 -5.86
N ILE A 96 6.07 -3.76 -5.20
CA ILE A 96 5.98 -5.23 -5.36
C ILE A 96 5.57 -5.59 -6.79
N LYS A 97 4.58 -4.89 -7.36
CA LYS A 97 4.13 -5.12 -8.73
C LYS A 97 5.26 -4.84 -9.73
N MET A 98 5.97 -3.73 -9.55
CA MET A 98 7.12 -3.36 -10.38
C MET A 98 8.24 -4.41 -10.27
N ARG A 99 8.58 -4.87 -9.06
CA ARG A 99 9.59 -5.93 -8.89
C ARG A 99 9.21 -7.22 -9.62
N LYS A 100 7.95 -7.66 -9.50
CA LYS A 100 7.48 -8.86 -10.22
C LYS A 100 7.55 -8.67 -11.73
N PHE A 101 7.23 -7.48 -12.21
CA PHE A 101 7.33 -7.13 -13.62
C PHE A 101 8.78 -7.15 -14.12
N MET A 102 9.72 -6.55 -13.36
CA MET A 102 11.15 -6.59 -13.69
C MET A 102 11.71 -8.01 -13.73
N VAL A 103 11.33 -8.87 -12.77
CA VAL A 103 11.74 -10.29 -12.81
C VAL A 103 11.18 -11.01 -14.04
N LEU A 104 9.96 -10.68 -14.46
CA LEU A 104 9.38 -11.23 -15.67
C LEU A 104 10.13 -10.76 -16.92
N PHE A 105 10.51 -9.48 -16.95
CA PHE A 105 11.35 -8.89 -17.98
C PHE A 105 12.70 -9.60 -18.07
N ASP A 106 13.41 -9.80 -16.96
CA ASP A 106 14.72 -10.48 -16.93
C ASP A 106 14.67 -11.89 -17.52
N ILE A 107 13.62 -12.65 -17.18
CA ILE A 107 13.45 -14.01 -17.69
C ILE A 107 13.20 -13.99 -19.20
N VAL A 108 12.38 -13.05 -19.66
CA VAL A 108 12.06 -12.96 -21.09
C VAL A 108 13.24 -12.42 -21.89
N ASP A 109 13.95 -11.43 -21.36
CA ASP A 109 15.18 -10.90 -21.95
C ASP A 109 16.23 -11.99 -22.12
N HIS A 110 16.43 -12.82 -21.09
CA HIS A 110 17.30 -13.98 -21.17
C HIS A 110 16.87 -14.95 -22.29
N TYR A 111 15.58 -15.27 -22.40
CA TYR A 111 15.08 -16.13 -23.48
C TYR A 111 15.20 -15.51 -24.88
N MET A 112 15.06 -14.19 -25.01
CA MET A 112 15.30 -13.49 -26.27
C MET A 112 16.77 -13.57 -26.67
N ASN A 113 17.68 -13.39 -25.71
CA ASN A 113 19.13 -13.51 -25.92
C ASN A 113 19.58 -14.95 -26.23
N GLU A 114 18.86 -15.96 -25.73
CA GLU A 114 19.04 -17.37 -26.12
C GLU A 114 18.51 -17.68 -27.54
N GLY A 115 17.90 -16.71 -28.23
CA GLY A 115 17.36 -16.88 -29.57
C GLY A 115 16.03 -17.64 -29.63
N LYS A 116 15.30 -17.74 -28.51
CA LYS A 116 13.99 -18.40 -28.49
C LYS A 116 12.96 -17.64 -29.30
N THR A 117 12.04 -18.40 -29.90
CA THR A 117 10.95 -17.84 -30.70
C THR A 117 9.92 -17.15 -29.81
N LYS A 118 9.20 -16.17 -30.37
CA LYS A 118 8.11 -15.47 -29.66
C LYS A 118 7.02 -16.44 -29.16
N GLU A 119 6.81 -17.54 -29.86
CA GLU A 119 5.82 -18.57 -29.50
C GLU A 119 6.26 -19.38 -28.27
N GLU A 120 7.54 -19.74 -28.18
CA GLU A 120 8.10 -20.42 -26.99
C GLU A 120 8.05 -19.52 -25.75
N ILE A 121 8.35 -18.23 -25.91
CA ILE A 121 8.27 -17.26 -24.82
C ILE A 121 6.80 -17.06 -24.38
N LEU A 122 5.87 -17.00 -25.34
CA LEU A 122 4.43 -16.92 -25.04
C LEU A 122 3.94 -18.16 -24.30
N ASP A 123 4.38 -19.35 -24.71
CA ASP A 123 4.04 -20.61 -24.05
C ASP A 123 4.56 -20.63 -22.60
N TYR A 124 5.79 -20.16 -22.37
CA TYR A 124 6.36 -20.02 -21.04
C TYR A 124 5.57 -19.02 -20.16
N LEU A 125 5.24 -17.85 -20.69
CA LEU A 125 4.48 -16.82 -19.97
C LEU A 125 3.07 -17.32 -19.57
N THR A 126 2.43 -18.09 -20.44
CA THR A 126 1.06 -18.59 -20.22
C THR A 126 1.01 -19.85 -19.37
N LYS A 127 1.93 -20.81 -19.57
CA LYS A 127 1.94 -22.09 -18.81
C LYS A 127 2.68 -21.98 -17.47
N SER A 128 3.88 -21.40 -17.46
CA SER A 128 4.74 -21.38 -16.27
C SER A 128 4.39 -20.21 -15.34
N GLN A 129 4.23 -19.01 -15.91
CA GLN A 129 3.91 -17.81 -15.12
C GLN A 129 2.40 -17.59 -14.94
N LYS A 130 1.55 -18.44 -15.54
CA LYS A 130 0.08 -18.40 -15.47
C LYS A 130 -0.51 -17.04 -15.84
N LEU A 131 0.14 -16.29 -16.75
CA LEU A 131 -0.46 -15.06 -17.28
C LEU A 131 -1.64 -15.43 -18.20
N ALA A 132 -2.68 -14.61 -18.18
CA ALA A 132 -3.71 -14.68 -19.20
C ALA A 132 -3.06 -14.46 -20.57
N ARG A 133 -3.46 -15.23 -21.59
CA ARG A 133 -2.86 -15.16 -22.94
C ARG A 133 -2.85 -13.75 -23.51
N LYS A 134 -3.92 -12.98 -23.28
CA LYS A 134 -4.03 -11.57 -23.69
C LYS A 134 -2.94 -10.70 -23.03
N ASP A 135 -2.69 -10.89 -21.75
CA ASP A 135 -1.69 -10.12 -21.01
C ASP A 135 -0.27 -10.50 -21.39
N ALA A 136 -0.01 -11.79 -21.67
CA ALA A 136 1.27 -12.26 -22.19
C ALA A 136 1.59 -11.68 -23.58
N ILE A 137 0.59 -11.61 -24.48
CA ILE A 137 0.75 -10.97 -25.80
C ILE A 137 1.00 -9.47 -25.64
N ASN A 138 0.22 -8.79 -24.81
CA ASN A 138 0.41 -7.35 -24.56
C ASN A 138 1.80 -7.06 -23.97
N PHE A 139 2.27 -7.90 -23.05
CA PHE A 139 3.61 -7.80 -22.50
C PHE A 139 4.69 -8.00 -23.56
N LEU A 140 4.57 -9.05 -24.39
CA LEU A 140 5.51 -9.31 -25.49
C LEU A 140 5.53 -8.18 -26.52
N ASN A 141 4.38 -7.61 -26.85
CA ASN A 141 4.27 -6.46 -27.74
C ASN A 141 4.91 -5.21 -27.13
N PHE A 142 4.71 -4.99 -25.82
CA PHE A 142 5.31 -3.87 -25.09
C PHE A 142 6.84 -3.94 -25.10
N ILE A 143 7.42 -5.11 -24.83
CA ILE A 143 8.89 -5.30 -24.85
C ILE A 143 9.47 -5.45 -26.26
N SER A 144 8.65 -5.71 -27.28
CA SER A 144 9.11 -5.75 -28.67
C SER A 144 9.36 -4.34 -29.24
N ASP A 145 8.83 -3.30 -28.59
CA ASP A 145 9.14 -1.91 -28.91
C ASP A 145 10.55 -1.57 -28.40
N PRO A 146 11.49 -1.18 -29.28
CA PRO A 146 12.87 -0.86 -28.90
C PRO A 146 12.96 0.20 -27.80
N THR A 147 12.05 1.18 -27.82
CA THR A 147 12.05 2.30 -26.86
C THR A 147 11.70 1.81 -25.46
N ASN A 148 10.67 0.96 -25.37
CA ASN A 148 10.21 0.41 -24.09
C ASN A 148 11.19 -0.63 -23.56
N TYR A 149 11.75 -1.45 -24.44
CA TYR A 149 12.79 -2.41 -24.08
C TYR A 149 14.01 -1.72 -23.46
N GLN A 150 14.53 -0.68 -24.12
CA GLN A 150 15.69 0.05 -23.64
C GLN A 150 15.42 0.76 -22.32
N PHE A 151 14.23 1.36 -22.16
CA PHE A 151 13.80 1.91 -20.87
C PHE A 151 13.79 0.87 -19.74
N LEU A 152 13.25 -0.32 -19.98
CA LEU A 152 13.23 -1.38 -18.98
C LEU A 152 14.62 -1.90 -18.64
N SER A 153 15.49 -2.06 -19.64
CA SER A 153 16.88 -2.45 -19.45
C SER A 153 17.64 -1.44 -18.57
N ASP A 154 17.56 -0.15 -18.91
CA ASP A 154 18.20 0.94 -18.15
C ASP A 154 17.70 1.01 -16.70
N VAL A 155 16.39 0.79 -16.49
CA VAL A 155 15.80 0.73 -15.15
C VAL A 155 16.34 -0.47 -14.38
N ASN A 156 16.52 -1.61 -15.03
CA ASN A 156 17.03 -2.82 -14.40
C ASN A 156 18.49 -2.66 -13.96
N ASP A 157 19.32 -2.08 -14.81
CA ASP A 157 20.73 -1.82 -14.51
C ASP A 157 20.87 -0.90 -13.31
N LYS A 158 20.07 0.18 -13.24
CA LYS A 158 20.03 1.06 -12.07
C LYS A 158 19.55 0.36 -10.80
N ILE A 159 18.60 -0.57 -10.91
CA ILE A 159 18.15 -1.38 -9.75
C ILE A 159 19.29 -2.29 -9.28
N ARG A 160 20.04 -2.90 -10.21
CA ARG A 160 21.18 -3.77 -9.90
C ARG A 160 22.31 -2.99 -9.23
N GLU A 161 22.64 -1.82 -9.76
CA GLU A 161 23.63 -0.91 -9.20
C GLU A 161 23.24 -0.46 -7.78
N ALA A 162 21.99 -0.05 -7.56
CA ALA A 162 21.50 0.33 -6.24
C ALA A 162 21.53 -0.82 -5.23
N ARG A 163 21.34 -2.07 -5.68
CA ARG A 163 21.42 -3.26 -4.83
C ARG A 163 22.85 -3.54 -4.38
N MET A 164 23.80 -3.48 -5.31
CA MET A 164 25.24 -3.65 -5.03
C MET A 164 25.71 -2.61 -3.99
N LEU A 165 25.28 -1.35 -4.14
CA LEU A 165 25.59 -0.28 -3.19
C LEU A 165 24.96 -0.49 -1.80
N SER A 166 23.81 -1.16 -1.72
CA SER A 166 23.15 -1.48 -0.44
C SER A 166 23.74 -2.70 0.28
N GLU A 167 24.42 -3.60 -0.45
CA GLU A 167 25.10 -4.78 0.11
C GLU A 167 26.53 -4.47 0.56
N LEU A 168 27.10 -3.35 0.10
CA LEU A 168 28.41 -2.82 0.51
C LEU A 168 28.37 -1.96 1.79
N LYS A 169 27.20 -1.80 2.42
CA LYS A 169 26.96 -0.92 3.57
C LYS A 169 26.52 -1.70 4.80
#